data_AF-A0A6J5EJM8-F1
#
_entry.id   AF-A0A6J5EJM8-F1
#
_cell.length_a   1.000
_cell.length_b   1.000
_cell.length_c   1.000
_cell.angle_alpha   90.00
_cell.angle_beta   90.00
_cell.angle_gamma   90.00
#
_symmetry.space_group_name_H-M   'P 1'
#
loop_
_entity.id
_entity.type
_entity.pdbx_description
1 polymer ?
#
loop_
_entity_poly.entity_id
_entity_poly.type
_entity_poly.pdbx_seq_one_letter_code
_entity_poly.pdbx_strand_id
1 'polypeptide(L)'
;MVSPVSRNPNGGDAPAGAGAGPACATRRRALAWCAAAALGGLGCASGAARAAVAAHAAPLPVTPAAVPEAPRIVVLDWPLTEIVLSLGVVPVGVARPPWYKRVDGVPPLPPDVADTGLLFQPNFEVLGALKPDFVLITPLHAPLRPMLERVAPTVTVGLFGHGLDVYTAVRDATRQLARRLDRPAAADALLARADAQLDDVTRRLAGFRATQRPVYLLYPIDDRHMSVLGENSLYGGVLSRAGIANAWRGDTDPQGATQTELAALAQQPDAQALVLDMPAGVGAQLARGPLWNALPFVKAGRVRTLGALPSLGGVVASMRFAQGLALALQEGAR
;
A
#
# COMPACT_ATOMS: atom_id res chain seq x y z
N MET A 1 16.95 25.92 -53.39
CA MET A 1 16.48 24.69 -54.06
C MET A 1 15.79 23.85 -52.98
N VAL A 2 14.57 24.16 -52.51
CA VAL A 2 13.23 24.04 -53.11
C VAL A 2 12.95 22.65 -53.71
N SER A 3 12.38 21.76 -52.87
CA SER A 3 11.23 20.82 -53.03
C SER A 3 11.02 20.01 -54.33
N PRO A 4 10.27 18.87 -54.35
CA PRO A 4 9.07 18.54 -53.52
C PRO A 4 9.00 17.09 -52.97
N VAL A 5 8.34 16.80 -51.85
CA VAL A 5 6.88 16.57 -51.65
C VAL A 5 6.25 15.58 -52.65
N SER A 6 5.90 14.39 -52.17
CA SER A 6 4.81 13.58 -52.73
C SER A 6 3.92 13.08 -51.58
N ARG A 7 2.71 13.64 -51.55
CA ARG A 7 1.52 13.06 -50.90
C ARG A 7 0.87 12.12 -51.90
N ASN A 8 0.27 11.02 -51.45
CA ASN A 8 -0.99 10.58 -52.04
C ASN A 8 -1.94 9.97 -50.98
N PRO A 9 -3.27 10.15 -51.13
CA PRO A 9 -4.31 9.98 -50.12
C PRO A 9 -5.14 8.69 -50.33
N ASN A 10 -6.17 8.53 -49.48
CA ASN A 10 -7.32 7.58 -49.45
C ASN A 10 -7.32 6.86 -48.08
N GLY A 11 -8.24 7.07 -47.13
CA GLY A 11 -9.67 7.44 -47.23
C GLY A 11 -10.45 6.25 -47.79
N GLY A 12 -11.39 5.60 -47.14
CA GLY A 12 -12.00 5.63 -45.81
C GLY A 12 -12.76 4.30 -45.65
N ASP A 13 -13.44 4.09 -44.52
CA ASP A 13 -14.76 3.44 -44.40
C ASP A 13 -14.93 2.73 -43.05
N ALA A 14 -15.71 3.39 -42.20
CA ALA A 14 -16.51 2.77 -41.15
C ALA A 14 -17.81 2.23 -41.78
N PRO A 15 -18.52 1.34 -41.08
CA PRO A 15 -19.97 1.39 -41.10
C PRO A 15 -20.55 1.64 -39.70
N ALA A 16 -21.41 2.64 -39.65
CA ALA A 16 -22.46 2.79 -38.66
C ALA A 16 -23.55 1.73 -38.92
N GLY A 17 -24.10 1.16 -37.85
CA GLY A 17 -25.28 0.29 -37.88
C GLY A 17 -26.08 0.50 -36.61
N ALA A 18 -27.06 1.39 -36.70
CA ALA A 18 -28.06 1.67 -35.68
C ALA A 18 -29.06 0.52 -35.53
N GLY A 19 -29.51 0.28 -34.30
CA GLY A 19 -30.64 -0.58 -33.98
C GLY A 19 -31.27 -0.12 -32.67
N ALA A 20 -32.43 0.52 -32.76
CA ALA A 20 -33.14 1.19 -31.69
C ALA A 20 -34.16 0.28 -30.99
N GLY A 21 -34.16 0.35 -29.65
CA GLY A 21 -35.34 0.29 -28.76
C GLY A 21 -36.00 -1.06 -28.46
N PRO A 22 -36.90 -1.12 -27.45
CA PRO A 22 -37.34 -0.05 -26.56
C PRO A 22 -37.14 -0.31 -25.06
N ALA A 23 -37.29 0.77 -24.31
CA ALA A 23 -37.40 0.85 -22.87
C ALA A 23 -38.58 0.01 -22.33
N CYS A 24 -38.36 -0.63 -21.17
CA CYS A 24 -39.45 -1.07 -20.30
C CYS A 24 -39.23 -0.46 -18.92
N ALA A 25 -40.23 0.34 -18.52
CA ALA A 25 -40.24 1.13 -17.32
C ALA A 25 -40.72 0.32 -16.11
N THR A 26 -40.47 0.91 -14.94
CA THR A 26 -41.30 0.80 -13.72
C THR A 26 -41.18 -0.51 -12.92
N ARG A 27 -40.61 -0.40 -11.70
CA ARG A 27 -41.42 -0.30 -10.46
C ARG A 27 -40.52 -0.25 -9.23
N ARG A 28 -40.54 0.92 -8.57
CA ARG A 28 -40.19 1.06 -7.15
C ARG A 28 -41.20 0.26 -6.33
N ARG A 29 -40.73 -0.55 -5.38
CA ARG A 29 -41.55 -1.05 -4.27
C ARG A 29 -40.83 -0.72 -2.97
N ALA A 30 -41.29 0.37 -2.36
CA ALA A 30 -41.13 0.59 -0.93
C ALA A 30 -42.10 -0.36 -0.20
N LEU A 31 -41.59 -1.10 0.78
CA LEU A 31 -42.41 -1.84 1.74
C LEU A 31 -42.26 -1.13 3.09
N ALA A 32 -43.27 -0.32 3.38
CA ALA A 32 -43.55 0.18 4.71
C ALA A 32 -44.06 -0.99 5.58
N TRP A 33 -43.54 -1.12 6.79
CA TRP A 33 -44.10 -1.98 7.82
C TRP A 33 -44.89 -1.10 8.79
N CYS A 34 -46.20 -1.34 8.86
CA CYS A 34 -47.11 -0.74 9.83
C CYS A 34 -47.25 -1.61 11.09
N ALA A 35 -47.38 -0.88 12.19
CA ALA A 35 -47.80 -1.18 13.56
C ALA A 35 -48.76 -2.34 13.86
N ALA A 36 -48.69 -2.83 15.11
CA ALA A 36 -49.76 -2.98 16.13
C ALA A 36 -49.34 -4.07 17.15
N ALA A 37 -49.24 -3.86 18.47
CA ALA A 37 -50.20 -3.44 19.52
C ALA A 37 -50.69 -4.64 20.37
N ALA A 38 -50.57 -4.54 21.70
CA ALA A 38 -51.47 -5.05 22.77
C ALA A 38 -50.74 -4.88 24.14
N LEU A 39 -51.10 -3.96 25.04
CA LEU A 39 -52.25 -3.87 25.97
C LEU A 39 -52.45 -5.08 26.90
N GLY A 40 -52.42 -4.81 28.21
CA GLY A 40 -53.21 -5.54 29.21
C GLY A 40 -52.56 -5.68 30.59
N GLY A 41 -53.14 -5.04 31.62
CA GLY A 41 -52.93 -5.43 33.01
C GLY A 41 -53.15 -4.34 34.06
N LEU A 42 -54.40 -4.04 34.40
CA LEU A 42 -54.81 -3.30 35.61
C LEU A 42 -54.60 -4.16 36.88
N GLY A 43 -54.24 -3.53 37.99
CA GLY A 43 -54.30 -4.11 39.35
C GLY A 43 -54.24 -3.02 40.43
N CYS A 44 -55.26 -2.98 41.28
CA CYS A 44 -55.59 -1.89 42.21
C CYS A 44 -54.83 -1.92 43.57
N ALA A 45 -54.80 -0.72 44.16
CA ALA A 45 -55.05 -0.39 45.58
C ALA A 45 -53.91 -0.26 46.61
N SER A 46 -54.13 0.75 47.46
CA SER A 46 -53.66 1.01 48.84
C SER A 46 -52.31 1.72 49.09
N GLY A 47 -52.40 3.03 49.32
CA GLY A 47 -52.09 3.66 50.62
C GLY A 47 -50.65 3.68 51.12
N ALA A 48 -49.99 4.85 51.02
CA ALA A 48 -49.25 5.50 52.11
C ALA A 48 -48.60 6.79 51.58
N ALA A 49 -48.96 7.94 52.14
CA ALA A 49 -48.30 9.20 51.87
C ALA A 49 -46.85 9.14 52.38
N ARG A 50 -45.88 9.15 51.46
CA ARG A 50 -44.49 9.48 51.74
C ARG A 50 -44.20 10.81 51.07
N ALA A 51 -43.91 11.84 51.87
CA ALA A 51 -43.39 13.10 51.39
C ALA A 51 -42.03 12.83 50.71
N ALA A 52 -42.02 12.85 49.38
CA ALA A 52 -40.80 12.83 48.59
C ALA A 52 -40.29 14.27 48.48
N VAL A 53 -39.16 14.56 49.13
CA VAL A 53 -38.39 15.78 48.88
C VAL A 53 -37.86 15.67 47.46
N ALA A 54 -38.47 16.40 46.52
CA ALA A 54 -38.00 16.50 45.14
C ALA A 54 -36.73 17.36 45.10
N ALA A 55 -35.56 16.74 45.30
CA ALA A 55 -34.29 17.34 44.95
C ALA A 55 -34.26 17.53 43.42
N HIS A 56 -34.51 18.76 42.98
CA HIS A 56 -34.31 19.17 41.59
C HIS A 56 -32.81 19.23 41.33
N ALA A 57 -32.20 18.11 40.96
CA ALA A 57 -30.88 18.10 40.35
C ALA A 57 -31.01 18.71 38.95
N ALA A 58 -30.72 20.00 38.83
CA ALA A 58 -30.57 20.63 37.53
C ALA A 58 -29.45 19.90 36.77
N PRO A 59 -29.68 19.42 35.54
CA PRO A 59 -28.61 18.81 34.75
C PRO A 59 -27.54 19.88 34.50
N LEU A 60 -26.33 19.60 34.96
CA LEU A 60 -25.16 20.40 34.60
C LEU A 60 -25.04 20.40 33.06
N PRO A 61 -24.79 21.55 32.43
CA PRO A 61 -24.58 21.59 30.99
C PRO A 61 -23.35 20.75 30.66
N VAL A 62 -23.59 19.58 30.06
CA VAL A 62 -22.54 18.80 29.40
C VAL A 62 -22.21 19.56 28.13
N THR A 63 -21.19 20.42 28.19
CA THR A 63 -20.56 20.94 26.99
C THR A 63 -19.97 19.75 26.23
N PRO A 64 -20.35 19.50 24.97
CA PRO A 64 -19.68 18.47 24.19
C PRO A 64 -18.22 18.86 24.09
N ALA A 65 -17.34 18.00 24.61
CA ALA A 65 -15.90 18.16 24.44
C ALA A 65 -15.62 18.27 22.94
N ALA A 66 -14.98 19.35 22.52
CA ALA A 66 -14.56 19.53 21.15
C ALA A 66 -13.67 18.33 20.77
N VAL A 67 -14.10 17.55 19.78
CA VAL A 67 -13.25 16.52 19.18
C VAL A 67 -12.05 17.27 18.60
N PRO A 68 -10.80 16.98 19.01
CA PRO A 68 -9.63 17.65 18.45
C PRO A 68 -9.65 17.48 16.93
N GLU A 69 -9.54 18.59 16.20
CA GLU A 69 -9.46 18.56 14.75
C GLU A 69 -8.22 17.75 14.35
N ALA A 70 -8.38 16.82 13.41
CA ALA A 70 -7.26 15.99 12.97
C ALA A 70 -6.16 16.89 12.36
N PRO A 71 -4.88 16.62 12.64
CA PRO A 71 -3.79 17.46 12.14
C PRO A 71 -3.78 17.49 10.60
N ARG A 72 -3.56 18.68 10.04
CA ARG A 72 -3.43 18.92 8.60
C ARG A 72 -2.05 18.51 8.13
N ILE A 73 -1.94 17.33 7.54
CA ILE A 73 -0.63 16.75 7.20
C ILE A 73 -0.44 16.71 5.69
N VAL A 74 0.74 17.11 5.25
CA VAL A 74 1.23 16.80 3.90
C VAL A 74 2.26 15.68 3.95
N VAL A 75 2.18 14.74 3.01
CA VAL A 75 3.11 13.61 2.90
C VAL A 75 3.77 13.60 1.53
N LEU A 76 5.10 13.67 1.48
CA LEU A 76 5.85 13.75 0.21
C LEU A 76 6.38 12.41 -0.29
N ASP A 77 6.04 11.31 0.38
CA ASP A 77 6.55 9.97 0.09
C ASP A 77 5.43 8.91 0.19
N TRP A 78 5.41 7.92 -0.72
CA TRP A 78 4.32 6.95 -0.82
C TRP A 78 4.31 5.90 0.30
N PRO A 79 5.43 5.27 0.70
CA PRO A 79 5.50 4.48 1.93
C PRO A 79 4.96 5.20 3.17
N LEU A 80 5.28 6.49 3.35
CA LEU A 80 4.72 7.29 4.44
C LEU A 80 3.22 7.52 4.26
N THR A 81 2.75 7.71 3.03
CA THR A 81 1.32 7.85 2.72
C THR A 81 0.55 6.59 3.10
N GLU A 82 1.08 5.41 2.76
CA GLU A 82 0.52 4.11 3.15
C GLU A 82 0.39 4.00 4.68
N ILE A 83 1.46 4.33 5.42
CA ILE A 83 1.46 4.26 6.89
C ILE A 83 0.41 5.20 7.49
N VAL A 84 0.38 6.46 7.05
CA VAL A 84 -0.58 7.47 7.56
C VAL A 84 -2.02 7.04 7.32
N LEU A 85 -2.34 6.57 6.11
CA LEU A 85 -3.66 6.04 5.78
C LEU A 85 -4.01 4.79 6.59
N SER A 86 -3.03 3.90 6.82
CA SER A 86 -3.22 2.67 7.59
C SER A 86 -3.50 2.94 9.07
N LEU A 87 -3.07 4.10 9.59
CA LEU A 87 -3.39 4.59 10.92
C LEU A 87 -4.75 5.31 10.99
N GLY A 88 -5.50 5.35 9.89
CA GLY A 88 -6.81 5.98 9.81
C GLY A 88 -6.77 7.51 9.72
N VAL A 89 -5.64 8.07 9.28
CA VAL A 89 -5.47 9.52 9.08
C VAL A 89 -5.43 9.82 7.59
N VAL A 90 -6.21 10.81 7.15
CA VAL A 90 -6.21 11.27 5.75
C VAL A 90 -5.36 12.54 5.65
N PRO A 91 -4.26 12.54 4.88
CA PRO A 91 -3.47 13.74 4.67
C PRO A 91 -4.22 14.76 3.81
N VAL A 92 -3.97 16.06 4.02
CA VAL A 92 -4.54 17.13 3.18
C VAL A 92 -3.85 17.26 1.84
N GLY A 93 -2.63 16.71 1.70
CA GLY A 93 -1.89 16.67 0.44
C GLY A 93 -0.89 15.54 0.37
N VAL A 94 -0.74 14.95 -0.81
CA VAL A 94 0.20 13.87 -1.12
C VAL A 94 0.92 14.17 -2.43
N ALA A 95 2.19 13.79 -2.53
CA ALA A 95 2.94 13.91 -3.78
C ALA A 95 2.41 12.93 -4.85
N ARG A 96 1.94 13.45 -5.99
CA ARG A 96 1.40 12.69 -7.13
C ARG A 96 0.39 11.58 -6.74
N PRO A 97 -0.80 11.92 -6.21
CA PRO A 97 -1.85 10.97 -5.89
C PRO A 97 -2.17 9.94 -7.01
N PRO A 98 -2.21 10.30 -8.31
CA PRO A 98 -2.45 9.32 -9.38
C PRO A 98 -1.36 8.24 -9.49
N TRP A 99 -0.13 8.56 -9.11
CA TRP A 99 0.97 7.61 -9.14
C TRP A 99 0.95 6.70 -7.92
N TYR A 100 0.65 7.24 -6.74
CA TYR A 100 0.38 6.41 -5.54
C TYR A 100 -0.68 5.35 -5.84
N LYS A 101 -1.82 5.76 -6.41
CA LYS A 101 -2.94 4.87 -6.77
C LYS A 101 -2.55 3.77 -7.76
N ARG A 102 -1.54 4.00 -8.60
CA ARG A 102 -1.07 3.05 -9.60
C ARG A 102 -0.04 2.06 -9.04
N VAL A 103 0.88 2.52 -8.20
CA VAL A 103 2.06 1.75 -7.77
C VAL A 103 1.79 0.98 -6.48
N ASP A 104 1.10 1.58 -5.52
CA ASP A 104 0.72 0.92 -4.26
C ASP A 104 -0.80 0.86 -4.10
N GLY A 105 -1.43 2.03 -3.97
CA GLY A 105 -2.88 2.23 -3.97
C GLY A 105 -3.64 1.61 -2.80
N VAL A 106 -2.94 1.03 -1.81
CA VAL A 106 -3.56 0.34 -0.68
C VAL A 106 -2.86 0.74 0.62
N PRO A 107 -3.52 1.48 1.53
CA PRO A 107 -4.95 1.83 1.50
C PRO A 107 -5.34 2.83 0.40
N PRO A 108 -6.61 2.83 -0.05
CA PRO A 108 -7.05 3.75 -1.10
C PRO A 108 -6.98 5.19 -0.61
N LEU A 109 -6.34 6.05 -1.42
CA LEU A 109 -6.25 7.48 -1.16
C LEU A 109 -7.57 8.19 -1.57
N PRO A 110 -8.22 8.92 -0.64
CA PRO A 110 -9.43 9.67 -0.95
C PRO A 110 -9.26 10.67 -2.11
N PRO A 111 -10.31 10.97 -2.88
CA PRO A 111 -10.22 11.80 -4.09
C PRO A 111 -9.97 13.29 -3.80
N ASP A 112 -10.25 13.75 -2.59
CA ASP A 112 -10.14 15.12 -2.12
C ASP A 112 -8.74 15.51 -1.63
N VAL A 113 -7.81 14.55 -1.56
CA VAL A 113 -6.41 14.82 -1.21
C VAL A 113 -5.72 15.58 -2.34
N ALA A 114 -5.13 16.74 -2.02
CA ALA A 114 -4.47 17.60 -2.99
C ALA A 114 -3.18 16.99 -3.55
N ASP A 115 -2.91 17.21 -4.85
CA ASP A 115 -1.62 16.86 -5.46
C ASP A 115 -0.59 17.95 -5.14
N THR A 116 0.41 17.60 -4.34
CA THR A 116 1.48 18.52 -3.93
C THR A 116 2.65 18.56 -4.93
N GLY A 117 2.48 18.02 -6.14
CA GLY A 117 3.53 17.96 -7.15
C GLY A 117 4.36 16.67 -7.06
N LEU A 118 5.56 16.69 -7.65
CA LEU A 118 6.45 15.52 -7.68
C LEU A 118 7.11 15.31 -6.32
N LEU A 119 7.48 14.06 -6.01
CA LEU A 119 8.08 13.68 -4.71
C LEU A 119 9.30 14.55 -4.36
N PHE A 120 10.22 14.72 -5.31
CA PHE A 120 11.44 15.52 -5.12
C PHE A 120 11.37 16.93 -5.72
N GLN A 121 10.20 17.33 -6.24
CA GLN A 121 9.95 18.68 -6.75
C GLN A 121 8.52 19.10 -6.38
N PRO A 122 8.26 19.31 -5.07
CA PRO A 122 6.93 19.66 -4.60
C PRO A 122 6.54 21.09 -5.05
N ASN A 123 5.25 21.31 -5.24
CA ASN A 123 4.70 22.62 -5.56
C ASN A 123 4.52 23.44 -4.26
N PHE A 124 5.45 24.35 -4.00
CA PHE A 124 5.45 25.19 -2.80
C PHE A 124 4.26 26.17 -2.69
N GLU A 125 3.66 26.57 -3.81
CA GLU A 125 2.43 27.40 -3.80
C GLU A 125 1.25 26.58 -3.24
N VAL A 126 1.08 25.35 -3.73
CA VAL A 126 0.07 24.41 -3.22
C VAL A 126 0.34 24.09 -1.75
N LEU A 127 1.60 23.80 -1.39
CA LEU A 127 1.96 23.54 0.01
C LEU A 127 1.59 24.71 0.94
N GLY A 128 1.87 25.95 0.52
CA GLY A 128 1.50 27.15 1.27
C GLY A 128 -0.02 27.34 1.39
N ALA A 129 -0.76 27.09 0.31
CA ALA A 129 -2.23 27.18 0.31
C ALA A 129 -2.89 26.14 1.23
N LEU A 130 -2.30 24.95 1.36
CA LEU A 130 -2.82 23.87 2.21
C LEU A 130 -2.67 24.15 3.71
N LYS A 131 -1.77 25.06 4.11
CA LYS A 131 -1.48 25.41 5.52
C LYS A 131 -1.33 24.15 6.40
N PRO A 132 -0.35 23.26 6.13
CA PRO A 132 -0.17 22.06 6.92
C PRO A 132 0.37 22.38 8.31
N ASP A 133 -0.05 21.60 9.32
CA ASP A 133 0.53 21.64 10.67
C ASP A 133 1.95 21.07 10.66
N PHE A 134 2.21 20.09 9.78
CA PHE A 134 3.55 19.60 9.48
C PHE A 134 3.61 18.84 8.14
N VAL A 135 4.83 18.70 7.63
CA VAL A 135 5.15 17.90 6.43
C VAL A 135 5.92 16.64 6.84
N LEU A 136 5.50 15.48 6.33
CA LEU A 136 6.20 14.21 6.48
C LEU A 136 7.08 13.93 5.27
N ILE A 137 8.36 13.65 5.53
CA ILE A 137 9.36 13.32 4.51
C ILE A 137 10.22 12.12 4.92
N THR A 138 10.89 11.51 3.95
CA THR A 138 11.97 10.52 4.17
C THR A 138 13.36 11.17 4.08
N PRO A 139 14.44 10.49 4.50
CA PRO A 139 15.80 11.02 4.37
C PRO A 139 16.20 11.46 2.96
N LEU A 140 15.59 10.90 1.90
CA LEU A 140 15.83 11.33 0.51
C LEU A 140 15.47 12.80 0.25
N HIS A 141 14.60 13.37 1.06
CA HIS A 141 14.16 14.76 0.93
C HIS A 141 15.04 15.72 1.73
N ALA A 142 16.15 15.26 2.33
CA ALA A 142 17.04 16.10 3.12
C ALA A 142 17.43 17.43 2.43
N PRO A 143 17.73 17.47 1.12
CA PRO A 143 18.03 18.73 0.42
C PRO A 143 16.86 19.72 0.38
N LEU A 144 15.61 19.24 0.42
CA LEU A 144 14.40 20.07 0.36
C LEU A 144 13.98 20.61 1.73
N ARG A 145 14.48 20.01 2.83
CA ARG A 145 14.04 20.32 4.20
C ARG A 145 14.10 21.82 4.54
N PRO A 146 15.17 22.58 4.25
CA PRO A 146 15.21 24.02 4.55
C PRO A 146 14.13 24.83 3.81
N MET A 147 13.68 24.37 2.64
CA MET A 147 12.59 25.01 1.92
C MET A 147 11.23 24.62 2.50
N LEU A 148 11.04 23.36 2.86
CA LEU A 148 9.81 22.85 3.46
C LEU A 148 9.53 23.46 4.84
N GLU A 149 10.58 23.69 5.64
CA GLU A 149 10.49 24.34 6.95
C GLU A 149 10.03 25.81 6.88
N ARG A 150 10.13 26.46 5.70
CA ARG A 150 9.53 27.78 5.47
C ARG A 150 8.00 27.72 5.28
N VAL A 151 7.46 26.55 4.96
CA VAL A 151 6.02 26.32 4.83
C VAL A 151 5.43 25.84 6.15
N ALA A 152 6.00 24.80 6.75
CA ALA A 152 5.54 24.20 8.00
C ALA A 152 6.64 23.35 8.66
N PRO A 153 6.53 23.03 9.97
CA PRO A 153 7.41 22.08 10.63
C PRO A 153 7.56 20.79 9.80
N THR A 154 8.80 20.36 9.55
CA THR A 154 9.07 19.20 8.70
C THR A 154 9.64 18.05 9.53
N VAL A 155 9.11 16.85 9.32
CA VAL A 155 9.43 15.65 10.08
C VAL A 155 10.04 14.62 9.14
N THR A 156 11.31 14.30 9.36
CA THR A 156 11.98 13.21 8.66
C THR A 156 11.71 11.89 9.38
N VAL A 157 11.13 10.92 8.68
CA VAL A 157 10.85 9.57 9.16
C VAL A 157 11.79 8.59 8.44
N GLY A 158 12.64 7.90 9.21
CA GLY A 158 13.60 6.95 8.67
C GLY A 158 12.95 5.60 8.33
N LEU A 159 12.71 5.36 7.05
CA LEU A 159 12.21 4.06 6.56
C LEU A 159 13.31 3.13 6.05
N PHE A 160 14.48 3.70 5.74
CA PHE A 160 15.60 3.02 5.12
C PHE A 160 16.87 3.83 5.36
N GLY A 161 18.05 3.21 5.23
CA GLY A 161 19.33 3.80 5.58
C GLY A 161 20.45 2.76 5.65
N HIS A 162 21.70 3.22 5.64
CA HIS A 162 22.85 2.32 5.74
C HIS A 162 22.80 1.49 7.03
N GLY A 163 22.91 0.17 6.90
CA GLY A 163 22.86 -0.77 8.02
C GLY A 163 21.47 -0.98 8.63
N LEU A 164 20.41 -0.40 8.06
CA LEU A 164 19.04 -0.61 8.51
C LEU A 164 18.39 -1.78 7.77
N ASP A 165 17.64 -2.58 8.52
CA ASP A 165 16.64 -3.50 7.97
C ASP A 165 15.35 -2.72 7.68
N VAL A 166 14.96 -2.62 6.41
CA VAL A 166 13.84 -1.79 5.97
C VAL A 166 12.51 -2.30 6.56
N TYR A 167 12.33 -3.62 6.68
CA TYR A 167 11.12 -4.18 7.29
C TYR A 167 10.94 -3.73 8.75
N THR A 168 12.00 -3.81 9.55
CA THR A 168 11.99 -3.36 10.94
C THR A 168 11.82 -1.83 11.02
N ALA A 169 12.54 -1.07 10.20
CA ALA A 169 12.44 0.39 10.17
C ALA A 169 11.02 0.87 9.83
N VAL A 170 10.34 0.24 8.88
CA VAL A 170 8.93 0.53 8.54
C VAL A 170 7.98 0.28 9.72
N ARG A 171 8.17 -0.82 10.46
CA ARG A 171 7.34 -1.12 11.65
C ARG A 171 7.58 -0.10 12.76
N ASP A 172 8.81 0.31 12.97
CA ASP A 172 9.15 1.31 13.98
C ASP A 172 8.67 2.71 13.59
N ALA A 173 8.79 3.09 12.32
CA ALA A 173 8.20 4.29 11.77
C ALA A 173 6.67 4.30 11.91
N THR A 174 6.01 3.16 11.74
CA THR A 174 4.56 3.02 11.97
C THR A 174 4.20 3.36 13.42
N ARG A 175 4.94 2.82 14.41
CA ARG A 175 4.73 3.17 15.83
C ARG A 175 5.06 4.62 16.13
N GLN A 176 6.13 5.15 15.54
CA GLN A 176 6.55 6.54 15.71
C GLN A 176 5.47 7.50 15.22
N LEU A 177 4.97 7.28 14.00
CA LEU A 177 3.91 8.08 13.41
C LEU A 177 2.61 7.93 14.18
N ALA A 178 2.25 6.72 14.62
CA ALA A 178 1.07 6.50 15.45
C ALA A 178 1.09 7.31 16.74
N ARG A 179 2.23 7.39 17.44
CA ARG A 179 2.34 8.27 18.61
C ARG A 179 2.17 9.75 18.25
N ARG A 180 2.77 10.19 17.14
CA ARG A 180 2.66 11.59 16.68
C ARG A 180 1.24 11.97 16.28
N LEU A 181 0.51 11.01 15.72
CA LEU A 181 -0.86 11.19 15.22
C LEU A 181 -1.94 10.88 16.25
N ASP A 182 -1.55 10.55 17.50
CA ASP A 182 -2.45 10.10 18.56
C ASP A 182 -3.30 8.88 18.13
N ARG A 183 -2.64 7.89 17.52
CA ARG A 183 -3.20 6.62 17.03
C ARG A 183 -2.42 5.36 17.48
N PRO A 184 -1.89 5.27 18.71
CA PRO A 184 -1.09 4.09 19.12
C PRO A 184 -1.86 2.78 18.99
N ALA A 185 -3.14 2.75 19.39
CA ALA A 185 -3.98 1.55 19.28
C ALA A 185 -4.17 1.07 17.84
N ALA A 186 -4.21 1.99 16.86
CA ALA A 186 -4.32 1.63 15.45
C ALA A 186 -3.04 0.95 14.93
N ALA A 187 -1.85 1.45 15.36
CA ALA A 187 -0.59 0.79 15.04
C ALA A 187 -0.49 -0.60 15.67
N ASP A 188 -0.86 -0.74 16.95
CA ASP A 188 -0.79 -2.03 17.64
C ASP A 188 -1.70 -3.06 16.96
N ALA A 189 -2.93 -2.67 16.61
CA ALA A 189 -3.86 -3.53 15.87
C ALA A 189 -3.32 -3.91 14.47
N LEU A 190 -2.76 -2.94 13.73
CA LEU A 190 -2.18 -3.18 12.40
C LEU A 190 -1.00 -4.15 12.47
N LEU A 191 -0.06 -3.94 13.41
CA LEU A 191 1.12 -4.77 13.57
C LEU A 191 0.77 -6.17 14.07
N ALA A 192 -0.17 -6.29 15.01
CA ALA A 192 -0.66 -7.60 15.47
C ALA A 192 -1.33 -8.38 14.34
N ARG A 193 -2.11 -7.70 13.48
CA ARG A 193 -2.71 -8.31 12.28
C ARG A 193 -1.63 -8.77 11.29
N ALA A 194 -0.60 -7.95 11.07
CA ALA A 194 0.51 -8.30 10.18
C ALA A 194 1.27 -9.54 10.69
N ASP A 195 1.54 -9.60 12.00
CA ASP A 195 2.24 -10.71 12.64
C ASP A 195 1.41 -12.01 12.55
N ALA A 196 0.13 -11.96 12.93
CA ALA A 196 -0.76 -13.13 12.85
C ALA A 196 -0.90 -13.66 11.41
N GLN A 197 -0.92 -12.78 10.41
CA GLN A 197 -0.97 -13.17 9.01
C GLN A 197 0.34 -13.81 8.56
N LEU A 198 1.49 -13.26 8.97
CA LEU A 198 2.79 -13.81 8.62
C LEU A 198 3.01 -15.18 9.27
N ASP A 199 2.54 -15.38 10.50
CA ASP A 199 2.55 -16.69 11.16
C ASP A 199 1.72 -17.72 10.39
N ASP A 200 0.53 -17.32 9.90
CA ASP A 200 -0.30 -18.18 9.06
C ASP A 200 0.40 -18.57 7.75
N VAL A 201 0.95 -17.58 7.04
CA VAL A 201 1.75 -17.77 5.82
C VAL A 201 2.92 -18.72 6.08
N THR A 202 3.62 -18.54 7.20
CA THR A 202 4.78 -19.36 7.57
C THR A 202 4.40 -20.81 7.79
N ARG A 203 3.27 -21.08 8.47
CA ARG A 203 2.74 -22.45 8.64
C ARG A 203 2.33 -23.06 7.31
N ARG A 204 1.64 -22.30 6.48
CA ARG A 204 1.19 -22.69 5.13
C ARG A 204 2.35 -23.06 4.20
N LEU A 205 3.51 -22.44 4.41
CA LEU A 205 4.73 -22.68 3.63
C LEU A 205 5.70 -23.70 4.26
N ALA A 206 5.28 -24.46 5.28
CA ALA A 206 6.15 -25.46 5.92
C ALA A 206 6.81 -26.43 4.93
N GLY A 207 6.06 -26.91 3.92
CA GLY A 207 6.60 -27.80 2.88
C GLY A 207 7.68 -27.13 2.02
N PHE A 208 7.46 -25.89 1.59
CA PHE A 208 8.48 -25.13 0.86
C PHE A 208 9.72 -24.87 1.73
N ARG A 209 9.51 -24.48 3.00
CA ARG A 209 10.60 -24.23 3.95
C ARG A 209 11.45 -25.48 4.20
N ALA A 210 10.86 -26.66 4.22
CA ALA A 210 11.59 -27.92 4.38
C ALA A 210 12.59 -28.17 3.24
N THR A 211 12.40 -27.58 2.06
CA THR A 211 13.36 -27.70 0.95
C THR A 211 14.59 -26.80 1.14
N GLN A 212 14.58 -25.86 2.11
CA GLN A 212 15.64 -24.89 2.37
C GLN A 212 16.05 -24.05 1.14
N ARG A 213 15.14 -23.96 0.16
CA ARG A 213 15.41 -23.30 -1.11
C ARG A 213 15.39 -21.77 -0.92
N PRO A 214 16.44 -21.04 -1.34
CA PRO A 214 16.43 -19.59 -1.25
C PRO A 214 15.55 -18.98 -2.35
N VAL A 215 15.03 -17.78 -2.10
CA VAL A 215 14.14 -17.06 -3.02
C VAL A 215 14.80 -15.76 -3.51
N TYR A 216 14.83 -15.57 -4.83
CA TYR A 216 15.10 -14.26 -5.43
C TYR A 216 13.82 -13.43 -5.50
N LEU A 217 13.94 -12.14 -5.16
CA LEU A 217 12.89 -11.14 -5.30
C LEU A 217 13.29 -10.17 -6.42
N LEU A 218 12.57 -10.21 -7.55
CA LEU A 218 13.00 -9.59 -8.80
C LEU A 218 11.97 -8.60 -9.34
N TYR A 219 12.41 -7.39 -9.69
CA TYR A 219 11.66 -6.44 -10.50
C TYR A 219 12.32 -6.33 -11.88
N PRO A 220 11.64 -6.70 -12.97
CA PRO A 220 12.19 -6.57 -14.32
C PRO A 220 12.39 -5.10 -14.72
N ILE A 221 13.57 -4.79 -15.28
CA ILE A 221 13.86 -3.47 -15.86
C ILE A 221 13.72 -3.56 -17.38
N ASP A 222 14.45 -4.49 -17.99
CA ASP A 222 14.42 -4.78 -19.42
C ASP A 222 14.73 -6.28 -19.68
N ASP A 223 15.14 -6.65 -20.90
CA ASP A 223 15.41 -8.03 -21.29
C ASP A 223 16.78 -8.57 -20.82
N ARG A 224 17.59 -7.75 -20.15
CA ARG A 224 18.96 -8.07 -19.69
C ARG A 224 19.24 -7.66 -18.24
N HIS A 225 18.45 -6.76 -17.68
CA HIS A 225 18.64 -6.22 -16.35
C HIS A 225 17.44 -6.47 -15.45
N MET A 226 17.74 -6.74 -14.18
CA MET A 226 16.76 -6.92 -13.11
C MET A 226 17.15 -6.03 -11.94
N SER A 227 16.16 -5.41 -11.31
CA SER A 227 16.33 -4.97 -9.93
C SER A 227 16.08 -6.15 -9.00
N VAL A 228 16.98 -6.34 -8.04
CA VAL A 228 16.93 -7.43 -7.06
C VAL A 228 16.78 -6.83 -5.68
N LEU A 229 15.87 -7.38 -4.89
CA LEU A 229 15.73 -7.00 -3.49
C LEU A 229 16.52 -7.96 -2.59
N GLY A 230 17.43 -7.41 -1.82
CA GLY A 230 18.27 -8.14 -0.86
C GLY A 230 17.57 -8.41 0.47
N GLU A 231 18.32 -9.01 1.39
CA GLU A 231 17.82 -9.43 2.70
C GLU A 231 17.33 -8.26 3.57
N ASN A 232 18.01 -7.11 3.50
CA ASN A 232 17.66 -5.88 4.23
C ASN A 232 16.50 -5.09 3.62
N SER A 233 15.92 -5.52 2.50
CA SER A 233 14.76 -4.87 1.88
C SER A 233 13.47 -5.14 2.67
N LEU A 234 12.40 -4.39 2.35
CA LEU A 234 11.08 -4.60 2.96
C LEU A 234 10.62 -6.07 2.84
N TYR A 235 10.69 -6.63 1.63
CA TYR A 235 10.24 -7.99 1.35
C TYR A 235 11.28 -9.05 1.71
N GLY A 236 12.57 -8.70 1.71
CA GLY A 236 13.65 -9.51 2.27
C GLY A 236 13.43 -9.79 3.75
N GLY A 237 13.10 -8.75 4.54
CA GLY A 237 12.75 -8.91 5.94
C GLY A 237 11.51 -9.80 6.15
N VAL A 238 10.50 -9.73 5.27
CA VAL A 238 9.35 -10.65 5.31
C VAL A 238 9.78 -12.11 5.05
N LEU A 239 10.67 -12.36 4.07
CA LEU A 239 11.22 -13.70 3.84
C LEU A 239 11.96 -14.22 5.07
N SER A 240 12.85 -13.41 5.65
CA SER A 240 13.63 -13.78 6.83
C SER A 240 12.74 -14.11 8.02
N ARG A 241 11.67 -13.33 8.25
CA ARG A 241 10.67 -13.59 9.31
C ARG A 241 9.83 -14.84 9.03
N ALA A 242 9.56 -15.15 7.77
CA ALA A 242 8.95 -16.42 7.37
C ALA A 242 9.92 -17.61 7.42
N GLY A 243 11.20 -17.38 7.77
CA GLY A 243 12.23 -18.41 7.78
C GLY A 243 12.54 -18.97 6.40
N ILE A 244 12.56 -18.10 5.38
CA ILE A 244 12.94 -18.38 4.00
C ILE A 244 14.17 -17.53 3.67
N ALA A 245 15.23 -18.14 3.16
CA ALA A 245 16.45 -17.43 2.82
C ALA A 245 16.28 -16.57 1.56
N ASN A 246 16.83 -15.35 1.55
CA ASN A 246 16.99 -14.58 0.32
C ASN A 246 18.15 -15.18 -0.52
N ALA A 247 17.94 -15.31 -1.83
CA ALA A 247 18.95 -15.84 -2.76
C ALA A 247 20.00 -14.79 -3.17
N TRP A 248 19.71 -13.50 -3.06
CA TRP A 248 20.69 -12.46 -3.34
C TRP A 248 21.69 -12.33 -2.19
N ARG A 249 22.99 -12.40 -2.54
CA ARG A 249 24.12 -12.32 -1.58
C ARG A 249 25.06 -11.14 -1.86
N GLY A 250 24.79 -10.36 -2.91
CA GLY A 250 25.56 -9.17 -3.23
C GLY A 250 25.12 -7.96 -2.42
N ASP A 251 25.86 -6.87 -2.58
CA ASP A 251 25.53 -5.61 -1.92
C ASP A 251 24.23 -5.00 -2.45
N THR A 252 23.60 -4.21 -1.59
CA THR A 252 22.40 -3.42 -1.89
C THR A 252 22.57 -1.99 -1.44
N ASP A 253 21.81 -1.10 -2.05
CA ASP A 253 21.65 0.27 -1.60
C ASP A 253 20.95 0.36 -0.22
N PRO A 254 20.83 1.56 0.38
CA PRO A 254 20.15 1.76 1.65
C PRO A 254 18.67 1.36 1.68
N GLN A 255 18.02 1.21 0.52
CA GLN A 255 16.62 0.78 0.39
C GLN A 255 16.51 -0.75 0.25
N GLY A 256 17.65 -1.46 0.25
CA GLY A 256 17.74 -2.90 0.14
C GLY A 256 17.58 -3.41 -1.29
N ALA A 257 17.79 -2.56 -2.29
CA ALA A 257 17.72 -2.94 -3.69
C ALA A 257 19.09 -2.83 -4.37
N THR A 258 19.25 -3.53 -5.48
CA THR A 258 20.36 -3.31 -6.41
C THR A 258 19.91 -3.61 -7.83
N GLN A 259 20.67 -3.16 -8.82
CA GLN A 259 20.45 -3.52 -10.22
C GLN A 259 21.55 -4.49 -10.65
N THR A 260 21.16 -5.52 -11.40
CA THR A 260 22.10 -6.54 -11.86
C THR A 260 21.73 -7.06 -13.24
N GLU A 261 22.72 -7.63 -13.93
CA GLU A 261 22.52 -8.36 -15.16
C GLU A 261 21.94 -9.76 -14.88
N LEU A 262 21.18 -10.31 -15.83
CA LEU A 262 20.61 -11.66 -15.70
C LEU A 262 21.63 -12.74 -15.34
N ALA A 263 22.86 -12.64 -15.86
CA ALA A 263 23.91 -13.62 -15.62
C ALA A 263 24.26 -13.77 -14.13
N ALA A 264 24.16 -12.70 -13.34
CA ALA A 264 24.43 -12.75 -11.90
C ALA A 264 23.43 -13.65 -11.14
N LEU A 265 22.21 -13.82 -11.67
CA LEU A 265 21.19 -14.68 -11.07
C LEU A 265 21.51 -16.18 -11.19
N ALA A 266 22.50 -16.56 -11.99
CA ALA A 266 22.96 -17.95 -12.10
C ALA A 266 23.79 -18.40 -10.88
N GLN A 267 24.22 -17.48 -10.01
CA GLN A 267 25.04 -17.79 -8.83
C GLN A 267 24.32 -18.66 -7.79
N GLN A 268 22.99 -18.66 -7.77
CA GLN A 268 22.17 -19.55 -6.94
C GLN A 268 21.32 -20.47 -7.82
N PRO A 269 21.90 -21.58 -8.34
CA PRO A 269 21.22 -22.44 -9.31
C PRO A 269 20.00 -23.16 -8.72
N ASP A 270 19.94 -23.34 -7.40
CA ASP A 270 18.76 -23.92 -6.72
C ASP A 270 17.72 -22.87 -6.32
N ALA A 271 17.88 -21.58 -6.65
CA ALA A 271 16.91 -20.58 -6.21
C ALA A 271 15.50 -20.77 -6.80
N GLN A 272 14.50 -20.33 -6.06
CA GLN A 272 13.17 -20.01 -6.58
C GLN A 272 13.15 -18.53 -6.99
N ALA A 273 12.61 -18.20 -8.15
CA ALA A 273 12.44 -16.81 -8.55
C ALA A 273 11.00 -16.34 -8.31
N LEU A 274 10.87 -15.20 -7.64
CA LEU A 274 9.61 -14.48 -7.46
C LEU A 274 9.73 -13.13 -8.16
N VAL A 275 9.06 -13.01 -9.31
CA VAL A 275 9.03 -11.78 -10.09
C VAL A 275 7.87 -10.92 -9.63
N LEU A 276 8.18 -9.73 -9.15
CA LEU A 276 7.25 -8.75 -8.61
C LEU A 276 6.93 -7.75 -9.71
N ASP A 277 5.63 -7.49 -9.91
CA ASP A 277 5.11 -6.47 -10.85
C ASP A 277 5.73 -6.55 -12.25
N MET A 278 5.52 -7.68 -12.95
CA MET A 278 6.00 -7.88 -14.32
C MET A 278 5.33 -6.90 -15.30
N PRO A 279 6.06 -5.94 -15.91
CA PRO A 279 5.45 -4.99 -16.83
C PRO A 279 4.95 -5.67 -18.11
N ALA A 280 3.81 -5.20 -18.62
CA ALA A 280 3.27 -5.65 -19.90
C ALA A 280 4.27 -5.36 -21.03
N GLY A 281 4.77 -6.41 -21.70
CA GLY A 281 5.78 -6.33 -22.76
C GLY A 281 7.15 -6.86 -22.36
N VAL A 282 7.66 -6.48 -21.17
CA VAL A 282 8.97 -6.95 -20.67
C VAL A 282 8.95 -8.46 -20.45
N GLY A 283 7.86 -9.01 -19.91
CA GLY A 283 7.71 -10.46 -19.74
C GLY A 283 7.80 -11.24 -21.06
N ALA A 284 7.23 -10.69 -22.15
CA ALA A 284 7.29 -11.31 -23.47
C ALA A 284 8.69 -11.24 -24.09
N GLN A 285 9.43 -10.15 -23.83
CA GLN A 285 10.83 -10.01 -24.25
C GLN A 285 11.73 -10.99 -23.49
N LEU A 286 11.62 -11.04 -22.17
CA LEU A 286 12.36 -11.99 -21.33
C LEU A 286 12.10 -13.44 -21.73
N ALA A 287 10.85 -13.83 -21.97
CA ALA A 287 10.50 -15.19 -22.39
C ALA A 287 11.13 -15.61 -23.73
N ARG A 288 11.46 -14.64 -24.61
CA ARG A 288 12.17 -14.90 -25.87
C ARG A 288 13.70 -14.82 -25.72
N GLY A 289 14.18 -14.22 -24.63
CA GLY A 289 15.59 -13.98 -24.38
C GLY A 289 16.37 -15.26 -24.07
N PRO A 290 17.48 -15.55 -24.78
CA PRO A 290 18.28 -16.75 -24.53
C PRO A 290 18.92 -16.74 -23.14
N LEU A 291 19.30 -15.57 -22.62
CA LEU A 291 19.89 -15.44 -21.28
C LEU A 291 18.91 -15.82 -20.18
N TRP A 292 17.67 -15.30 -20.23
CA TRP A 292 16.63 -15.67 -19.28
C TRP A 292 16.33 -17.17 -19.33
N ASN A 293 16.11 -17.71 -20.54
CA ASN A 293 15.82 -19.14 -20.73
C ASN A 293 17.01 -20.06 -20.37
N ALA A 294 18.23 -19.53 -20.29
CA ALA A 294 19.39 -20.28 -19.86
C ALA A 294 19.47 -20.47 -18.33
N LEU A 295 18.79 -19.61 -17.54
CA LEU A 295 18.89 -19.60 -16.09
C LEU A 295 18.36 -20.90 -15.46
N PRO A 296 19.06 -21.46 -14.45
CA PRO A 296 18.70 -22.75 -13.85
C PRO A 296 17.27 -22.82 -13.30
N PHE A 297 16.81 -21.77 -12.62
CA PHE A 297 15.47 -21.72 -12.06
C PHE A 297 14.39 -21.55 -13.13
N VAL A 298 14.71 -20.95 -14.28
CA VAL A 298 13.77 -20.83 -15.41
C VAL A 298 13.58 -22.19 -16.07
N LYS A 299 14.68 -22.89 -16.39
CA LYS A 299 14.65 -24.26 -16.93
C LYS A 299 13.92 -25.25 -16.03
N ALA A 300 14.06 -25.08 -14.72
CA ALA A 300 13.39 -25.90 -13.72
C ALA A 300 11.91 -25.50 -13.47
N GLY A 301 11.36 -24.52 -14.18
CA GLY A 301 9.97 -24.09 -13.99
C GLY A 301 9.70 -23.40 -12.64
N ARG A 302 10.74 -22.88 -11.99
CA ARG A 302 10.70 -22.24 -10.66
C ARG A 302 10.68 -20.72 -10.76
N VAL A 303 9.87 -20.21 -11.68
CA VAL A 303 9.51 -18.80 -11.75
C VAL A 303 8.06 -18.68 -11.33
N ARG A 304 7.79 -17.76 -10.41
CA ARG A 304 6.43 -17.35 -10.03
C ARG A 304 6.35 -15.84 -10.13
N THR A 305 5.17 -15.34 -10.45
CA THR A 305 4.92 -13.90 -10.58
C THR A 305 3.90 -13.48 -9.54
N LEU A 306 4.17 -12.38 -8.84
CA LEU A 306 3.18 -11.69 -8.02
C LEU A 306 2.64 -10.49 -8.77
N GLY A 307 1.38 -10.15 -8.49
CA GLY A 307 0.76 -8.93 -8.98
C GLY A 307 1.45 -7.67 -8.45
N ALA A 308 0.95 -6.51 -8.87
CA ALA A 308 1.52 -5.22 -8.54
C ALA A 308 1.74 -5.06 -7.03
N LEU A 309 3.01 -4.88 -6.67
CA LEU A 309 3.50 -4.54 -5.34
C LEU A 309 4.51 -3.41 -5.51
N PRO A 310 4.48 -2.38 -4.65
CA PRO A 310 5.46 -1.32 -4.74
C PRO A 310 6.83 -1.85 -4.31
N SER A 311 7.93 -1.37 -4.90
CA SER A 311 9.29 -1.77 -4.49
C SER A 311 9.62 -1.37 -3.04
N LEU A 312 8.97 -0.30 -2.56
CA LEU A 312 8.98 0.16 -1.18
C LEU A 312 7.55 0.47 -0.74
N GLY A 313 7.23 0.16 0.50
CA GLY A 313 5.90 0.39 1.07
C GLY A 313 5.93 0.33 2.59
N GLY A 314 4.75 0.21 3.17
CA GLY A 314 4.50 0.09 4.59
C GLY A 314 4.20 -1.35 5.03
N VAL A 315 3.51 -1.44 6.17
CA VAL A 315 3.10 -2.71 6.76
C VAL A 315 2.03 -3.41 5.90
N VAL A 316 1.16 -2.65 5.23
CA VAL A 316 0.11 -3.22 4.38
C VAL A 316 0.70 -3.82 3.10
N ALA A 317 1.68 -3.15 2.48
CA ALA A 317 2.46 -3.73 1.39
C ALA A 317 3.16 -5.03 1.82
N SER A 318 3.76 -5.05 3.02
CA SER A 318 4.38 -6.26 3.60
C SER A 318 3.38 -7.41 3.76
N MET A 319 2.16 -7.10 4.23
CA MET A 319 1.08 -8.07 4.35
C MET A 319 0.62 -8.60 2.98
N ARG A 320 0.46 -7.74 1.98
CA ARG A 320 0.09 -8.15 0.62
C ARG A 320 1.14 -9.07 0.02
N PHE A 321 2.43 -8.73 0.20
CA PHE A 321 3.53 -9.59 -0.20
C PHE A 321 3.50 -10.96 0.49
N ALA A 322 3.31 -11.02 1.81
CA ALA A 322 3.22 -12.29 2.54
C ALA A 322 2.09 -13.20 2.03
N GLN A 323 0.92 -12.64 1.72
CA GLN A 323 -0.18 -13.40 1.11
C GLN A 323 0.19 -13.89 -0.30
N GLY A 324 0.75 -13.02 -1.13
CA GLY A 324 1.21 -13.39 -2.47
C GLY A 324 2.27 -14.49 -2.44
N LEU A 325 3.21 -14.42 -1.50
CA LEU A 325 4.23 -15.43 -1.27
C LEU A 325 3.62 -16.81 -0.99
N ALA A 326 2.61 -16.88 -0.11
CA ALA A 326 1.91 -18.12 0.19
C ALA A 326 1.24 -18.70 -1.07
N LEU A 327 0.53 -17.88 -1.83
CA LEU A 327 -0.15 -18.32 -3.06
C LEU A 327 0.86 -18.84 -4.09
N ALA A 328 1.93 -18.09 -4.36
CA ALA A 328 2.91 -18.44 -5.37
C ALA A 328 3.70 -19.72 -5.04
N LEU A 329 4.02 -19.95 -3.77
CA LEU A 329 4.92 -21.03 -3.36
C LEU A 329 4.21 -22.30 -2.87
N GLN A 330 2.92 -22.22 -2.50
CA GLN A 330 2.13 -23.43 -2.19
C GLN A 330 1.77 -24.24 -3.45
N GLU A 331 1.52 -23.56 -4.59
CA GLU A 331 1.11 -24.23 -5.83
C GLU A 331 2.22 -25.07 -6.48
N GLY A 332 3.49 -24.79 -6.17
CA GLY A 332 4.66 -25.53 -6.70
C GLY A 332 5.09 -26.74 -5.86
N ALA A 333 4.41 -27.03 -4.74
CA ALA A 333 4.76 -28.13 -3.84
C ALA A 333 3.91 -29.41 -4.06
N ARG A 334 3.15 -29.46 -5.16
CA ARG A 334 2.33 -30.61 -5.58
C ARG A 334 2.94 -31.31 -6.78
#